data_AF-A0A6P0Y123-F1
#
_entry.id   AF-A0A6P0Y123-F1
#
_cell.length_a   1.000
_cell.length_b   1.000
_cell.length_c   1.000
_cell.angle_alpha   90.00
_cell.angle_beta   90.00
_cell.angle_gamma   90.00
#
_symmetry.space_group_name_H-M   'P 1'
#
loop_
_entity.id
_entity.type
_entity.pdbx_description
1 polymer ?
#
loop_
_entity_poly.entity_id
_entity_poly.type
_entity_poly.pdbx_seq_one_letter_code
_entity_poly.pdbx_strand_id
1 'polypeptide(L)' 'MTNTQMQIPELSKLEYLPYIDSQGKLPISLQGKIGVYGIFDRDQKLLFVGYSR' A
#
# COMPACT_ATOMS: atom_id res chain seq x y z
N MET A 1 0.37 32.21 6.37
CA MET A 1 0.37 30.99 5.54
C MET A 1 0.69 29.83 6.47
N THR A 2 -0.25 28.91 6.72
CA THR A 2 0.00 27.76 7.60
C THR A 2 0.64 26.65 6.77
N ASN A 3 1.89 26.33 7.08
CA ASN A 3 2.63 25.23 6.46
C ASN A 3 2.07 23.91 7.00
N THR A 4 1.03 23.35 6.36
CA THR A 4 0.52 22.03 6.72
C THR A 4 1.56 20.99 6.34
N GLN A 5 2.35 20.52 7.31
CA GLN A 5 3.23 19.38 7.11
C GLN A 5 2.36 18.14 6.92
N MET A 6 2.40 17.53 5.73
CA MET A 6 1.80 16.22 5.50
C MET A 6 2.53 15.20 6.37
N GLN A 7 1.82 14.64 7.35
CA GLN A 7 2.31 13.47 8.07
C GLN A 7 2.18 12.26 7.15
N ILE A 8 3.32 11.80 6.64
CA ILE A 8 3.41 10.54 5.90
C ILE A 8 3.57 9.44 6.96
N PRO A 9 2.61 8.51 7.09
CA PRO A 9 2.74 7.40 8.01
C PRO A 9 3.94 6.51 7.64
N GLU A 10 4.59 5.94 8.65
CA GLU A 10 5.55 4.86 8.42
C GLU A 10 4.85 3.66 7.79
N LEU A 11 5.54 2.98 6.86
CA LEU A 11 5.02 1.78 6.20
C LEU A 11 4.59 0.69 7.21
N SER A 12 5.31 0.56 8.32
CA SER A 12 5.02 -0.37 9.43
C SER A 12 3.70 -0.10 10.15
N LYS A 13 3.14 1.10 10.01
CA LYS A 13 1.85 1.51 10.61
C LYS A 13 0.67 1.32 9.64
N LEU A 14 0.93 0.91 8.40
CA LEU A 14 -0.11 0.64 7.41
C LEU A 14 -0.67 -0.77 7.59
N GLU A 15 -1.94 -0.94 7.21
CA GLU A 15 -2.59 -2.24 7.20
C GLU A 15 -2.02 -3.13 6.10
N TYR A 16 -1.77 -4.41 6.42
CA TYR A 16 -1.44 -5.42 5.44
C TYR A 16 -2.70 -5.92 4.75
N LEU A 17 -2.75 -5.75 3.44
CA LEU A 17 -3.82 -6.28 2.61
C LEU A 17 -3.29 -7.50 1.82
N PRO A 18 -4.10 -8.57 1.67
CA PRO A 18 -3.77 -9.65 0.74
C PRO A 18 -3.53 -9.10 -0.66
N TYR A 19 -2.45 -9.54 -1.31
CA TYR A 19 -2.12 -9.09 -2.67
C TYR A 19 -3.22 -9.46 -3.67
N ILE A 20 -3.79 -10.65 -3.53
CA ILE A 20 -4.92 -11.16 -4.31
C ILE A 20 -5.89 -11.92 -3.38
N ASP A 21 -7.16 -11.97 -3.78
CA ASP A 21 -8.18 -12.82 -3.15
C ASP A 21 -8.06 -14.30 -3.56
N SER A 22 -8.97 -15.13 -3.04
CA SER A 22 -9.01 -16.57 -3.36
C SER A 22 -9.31 -16.90 -4.81
N GLN A 23 -9.76 -15.92 -5.61
CA GLN A 23 -10.02 -16.03 -7.04
C GLN A 23 -8.89 -15.41 -7.88
N GLY A 24 -7.80 -14.97 -7.24
CA GLY A 24 -6.66 -14.35 -7.90
C GLY A 24 -6.87 -12.90 -8.33
N LYS A 25 -7.86 -12.21 -7.76
CA LYS A 25 -8.18 -10.81 -8.12
C LYS A 25 -7.57 -9.83 -7.11
N LEU A 26 -7.15 -8.67 -7.60
CA LEU A 26 -6.69 -7.57 -6.76
C LEU A 26 -7.85 -7.00 -5.90
N PRO A 27 -7.55 -6.42 -4.72
CA PRO A 27 -8.56 -5.79 -3.87
C PRO A 27 -9.29 -4.65 -4.60
N ILE A 28 -10.59 -4.81 -4.83
CA ILE A 28 -11.39 -3.80 -5.55
C ILE A 28 -11.49 -2.47 -4.81
N SER A 29 -11.34 -2.48 -3.48
CA SER A 29 -11.31 -1.28 -2.63
C SER A 29 -10.17 -0.32 -2.97
N LEU A 30 -9.10 -0.83 -3.59
CA LEU A 30 -7.94 -0.05 -4.02
C LEU A 30 -8.06 0.45 -5.46
N GLN A 31 -9.11 0.06 -6.19
CA GLN A 31 -9.30 0.49 -7.57
C GLN A 31 -9.42 2.02 -7.65
N GLY A 32 -8.63 2.63 -8.55
CA GLY A 32 -8.60 4.08 -8.75
C GLY A 32 -7.95 4.87 -7.61
N LYS A 33 -7.31 4.21 -6.64
CA LYS A 33 -6.55 4.89 -5.58
C LYS A 33 -5.12 5.20 -6.06
N ILE A 34 -4.74 6.47 -5.91
CA ILE A 34 -3.37 6.96 -6.12
C ILE A 34 -2.65 6.92 -4.77
N GLY A 35 -1.46 6.34 -4.72
CA GLY A 35 -0.68 6.29 -3.48
C GLY A 35 0.62 5.51 -3.62
N VAL A 36 1.38 5.50 -2.53
CA VAL A 36 2.60 4.69 -2.38
C VAL A 36 2.23 3.39 -1.66
N TYR A 37 2.80 2.27 -2.09
CA TYR A 37 2.54 0.95 -1.50
C TYR A 37 3.78 0.08 -1.49
N GLY A 38 3.79 -0.91 -0.59
CA GLY A 38 4.80 -1.97 -0.53
C GLY A 38 4.21 -3.32 -0.90
N ILE A 39 4.97 -4.16 -1.60
CA ILE A 39 4.63 -5.58 -1.83
C ILE A 39 5.60 -6.42 -1.03
N PHE A 40 5.03 -7.35 -0.26
CA PHE A 40 5.74 -8.25 0.63
C PHE A 40 5.59 -9.70 0.16
N ASP A 41 6.58 -10.53 0.46
CA ASP A 41 6.44 -11.98 0.30
C ASP A 41 5.66 -12.62 1.45
N ARG A 42 5.57 -13.97 1.43
CA ARG A 42 4.86 -14.75 2.45
C ARG A 42 5.48 -14.64 3.85
N ASP A 43 6.78 -14.35 3.94
CA ASP A 43 7.51 -14.15 5.20
C ASP A 43 7.49 -12.67 5.63
N GLN A 44 6.66 -11.84 4.99
CA GLN A 44 6.57 -10.40 5.19
C GLN A 44 7.89 -9.65 4.96
N LYS A 45 8.75 -10.16 4.05
CA LYS A 45 9.90 -9.40 3.58
C LYS A 45 9.45 -8.44 2.50
N LEU A 46 9.77 -7.16 2.66
CA LEU A 46 9.49 -6.14 1.66
C LEU A 46 10.32 -6.43 0.41
N LEU A 47 9.64 -6.69 -0.71
CA LEU A 47 10.27 -7.00 -1.99
C LEU A 47 10.20 -5.84 -2.98
N PHE A 48 9.19 -4.99 -2.85
CA PHE A 48 8.98 -3.89 -3.79
C PHE A 48 8.29 -2.70 -3.13
N VAL A 49 8.66 -1.49 -3.56
CA VAL A 49 7.97 -0.24 -3.23
C VAL A 49 7.59 0.43 -4.53
N GLY A 50 6.31 0.76 -4.68
CA GLY A 50 5.75 1.37 -5.87
C GLY A 50 4.87 2.55 -5.55
N TYR A 51 4.55 3.32 -6.59
CA TYR A 51 3.52 4.34 -6.55
C TYR A 51 2.56 4.12 -7.72
N SER A 52 1.27 4.28 -7.47
CA SER A 52 0.24 4.25 -8.51
C SER A 52 -0.02 5.65 -9.06
N ARG A 53 -0.59 5.72 -10.26
CA ARG A 53 -1.08 6.93 -10.92
C ARG A 53 -2.53 6.73 -11.34
#